data_AF-A0A5C5GKT5-F1
#
_entry.id   AF-A0A5C5GKT5-F1
#
_cell.length_a   1.000
_cell.length_b   1.000
_cell.length_c   1.000
_cell.angle_alpha   90.00
_cell.angle_beta   90.00
_cell.angle_gamma   90.00
#
_symmetry.space_group_name_H-M   'P 1'
#
loop_
_entity.id
_entity.type
_entity.pdbx_description
1 polymer ?
#
loop_
_entity_poly.entity_id
_entity_poly.type
_entity_poly.pdbx_seq_one_letter_code
_entity_poly.pdbx_strand_id
1 'polypeptide(L)'
;MGRRGGRAVFMPSRLVFPGGAVDAVDLGADVPLTPLCRARLAVGSDCPPGAVAAAALRELTEETGQTLRHSAPLRFIFRAITPRGATRRYDARFFLADADDLATDPDRFGDADEELTELGWRRIDEAAQQNLPFPTRLALAEAAATPDPAGVPFLQSNEARITRIA
;
A
#
# COMPACT_ATOMS: atom_id res chain seq x y z
N MET A 1 6.56 3.44 -7.90
CA MET A 1 5.16 3.70 -8.33
C MET A 1 5.03 3.32 -9.79
N GLY A 2 3.83 3.00 -10.26
CA GLY A 2 3.57 2.70 -11.67
C GLY A 2 2.24 3.28 -12.14
N ARG A 3 2.06 3.37 -13.46
CA ARG A 3 0.82 3.80 -14.09
C ARG A 3 0.01 2.57 -14.45
N ARG A 4 -1.26 2.51 -14.02
CA ARG A 4 -2.12 1.40 -14.45
C ARG A 4 -2.33 1.44 -15.96
N GLY A 5 -2.31 0.27 -16.60
CA GLY A 5 -2.62 0.14 -18.02
C GLY A 5 -3.94 0.82 -18.40
N GLY A 6 -4.04 1.33 -19.63
CA GLY A 6 -5.24 2.05 -20.10
C GLY A 6 -6.52 1.21 -20.12
N ARG A 7 -6.40 -0.12 -20.06
CA ARG A 7 -7.51 -1.09 -19.97
C ARG A 7 -7.82 -1.53 -18.54
N ALA A 8 -7.13 -1.00 -17.53
CA ALA A 8 -7.35 -1.38 -16.14
C ALA A 8 -8.79 -1.07 -15.73
N VAL A 9 -9.47 -2.08 -15.14
CA VAL A 9 -10.90 -1.99 -14.79
C VAL A 9 -11.14 -1.03 -13.62
N PHE A 10 -10.09 -0.58 -12.94
CA PHE A 10 -10.15 0.42 -11.86
C PHE A 10 -9.01 1.43 -12.01
N MET A 11 -9.33 2.72 -12.10
CA MET A 11 -8.38 3.84 -12.21
C MET A 11 -7.39 3.75 -13.39
N PRO A 12 -7.88 3.61 -14.65
CA PRO A 12 -7.00 3.54 -15.82
C PRO A 12 -6.14 4.80 -15.96
N SER A 13 -4.89 4.60 -16.40
CA SER A 13 -3.91 5.65 -16.65
C SER A 13 -3.54 6.52 -15.43
N ARG A 14 -3.87 6.07 -14.20
CA ARG A 14 -3.49 6.75 -12.95
C ARG A 14 -2.19 6.21 -12.40
N LEU A 15 -1.37 7.10 -11.83
CA LEU A 15 -0.19 6.74 -11.07
C LEU A 15 -0.62 6.22 -9.70
N VAL A 16 -0.18 5.02 -9.34
CA VAL A 16 -0.53 4.30 -8.10
C VAL A 16 0.69 3.60 -7.51
N PHE A 17 0.53 3.12 -6.28
CA PHE A 17 1.45 2.17 -5.66
C PHE A 17 1.06 0.74 -6.08
N PRO A 18 2.02 -0.20 -6.10
CA PRO A 18 1.67 -1.61 -6.26
C PRO A 18 0.76 -2.06 -5.11
N GLY A 19 -0.17 -2.97 -5.40
CA GLY A 19 -1.09 -3.50 -4.41
C GLY A 19 -2.39 -4.04 -5.00
N GLY A 20 -2.88 -5.10 -4.38
CA GLY A 20 -4.09 -5.79 -4.78
C GLY A 20 -4.86 -6.36 -3.60
N ALA A 21 -5.65 -7.41 -3.88
CA ALA A 21 -6.50 -8.05 -2.89
C ALA A 21 -5.68 -9.05 -2.05
N VAL A 22 -6.21 -9.39 -0.86
CA VAL A 22 -5.68 -10.51 -0.10
C VAL A 22 -6.20 -11.80 -0.73
N ASP A 23 -5.29 -12.70 -1.07
CA ASP A 23 -5.57 -13.99 -1.68
C ASP A 23 -5.41 -15.13 -0.67
N ALA A 24 -5.89 -16.32 -1.03
CA ALA A 24 -5.80 -17.51 -0.17
C ALA A 24 -4.36 -17.89 0.17
N VAL A 25 -3.40 -17.60 -0.73
CA VAL A 25 -1.97 -17.86 -0.51
C VAL A 25 -1.36 -16.97 0.58
N ASP A 26 -1.94 -15.79 0.80
CA ASP A 26 -1.47 -14.86 1.83
C ASP A 26 -1.87 -15.32 3.24
N LEU A 27 -2.86 -16.22 3.33
CA LEU A 27 -3.33 -16.76 4.60
C LEU A 27 -2.28 -17.68 5.21
N GLY A 28 -1.79 -17.29 6.39
CA GLY A 28 -0.80 -18.07 7.14
C GLY A 28 0.66 -17.74 6.82
N ALA A 29 0.91 -16.76 5.94
CA ALA A 29 2.25 -16.24 5.71
C ALA A 29 2.86 -15.66 7.00
N ASP A 30 4.09 -16.04 7.31
CA ASP A 30 4.84 -15.51 8.45
C ASP A 30 5.56 -14.23 8.06
N VAL A 31 4.85 -13.10 8.19
CA VAL A 31 5.43 -11.76 7.98
C VAL A 31 5.80 -11.18 9.34
N PRO A 32 7.08 -10.81 9.57
CA PRO A 32 7.52 -10.26 10.85
C PRO A 32 7.01 -8.83 11.04
N LEU A 33 5.86 -8.74 11.70
CA LEU A 33 5.24 -7.47 12.10
C LEU A 33 5.53 -7.19 13.57
N THR A 34 5.86 -5.94 13.90
CA THR A 34 5.94 -5.50 15.30
C THR A 34 4.58 -5.69 16.00
N PRO A 35 4.55 -5.90 17.32
CA PRO A 35 3.29 -6.04 18.07
C PRO A 35 2.33 -4.87 17.84
N LEU A 36 2.86 -3.64 17.77
CA LEU A 36 2.07 -2.44 17.50
C LEU A 36 1.46 -2.44 16.09
N CYS A 37 2.25 -2.78 15.07
CA CYS A 37 1.76 -2.87 13.69
C CYS A 37 0.64 -3.92 13.58
N ARG A 38 0.85 -5.09 14.18
CA ARG A 38 -0.15 -6.17 14.23
C ARG A 38 -1.45 -5.73 14.91
N ALA A 39 -1.36 -5.07 16.06
CA ALA A 39 -2.53 -4.57 16.77
C ALA A 39 -3.32 -3.56 15.93
N ARG A 40 -2.63 -2.60 15.31
CA ARG A 40 -3.25 -1.56 14.46
C ARG A 40 -3.94 -2.14 13.23
N LEU A 41 -3.34 -3.12 12.57
CA LEU A 41 -3.93 -3.79 11.40
C LEU A 41 -5.21 -4.57 11.74
N ALA A 42 -5.31 -5.11 12.96
CA ALA A 42 -6.46 -5.88 13.44
C ALA A 42 -7.68 -5.00 13.80
N VAL A 43 -7.50 -3.69 14.01
CA VAL A 43 -8.59 -2.79 14.41
C VAL A 43 -9.69 -2.77 13.36
N GLY A 44 -10.88 -3.26 13.71
CA GLY A 44 -12.04 -3.28 12.81
C GLY A 44 -11.78 -4.08 11.52
N SER A 45 -11.08 -5.21 11.63
CA SER A 45 -10.71 -6.08 10.51
C SER A 45 -10.87 -7.55 10.90
N ASP A 46 -11.57 -8.33 10.08
CA ASP A 46 -11.62 -9.79 10.23
C ASP A 46 -10.46 -10.49 9.48
N CYS A 47 -9.77 -9.75 8.58
CA CYS A 47 -8.61 -10.26 7.87
C CYS A 47 -7.39 -10.32 8.81
N PRO A 48 -6.67 -11.45 8.90
CA PRO A 48 -5.48 -11.57 9.71
C PRO A 48 -4.41 -10.52 9.33
N PRO A 49 -3.79 -9.82 10.29
CA PRO A 49 -2.77 -8.80 10.00
C PRO A 49 -1.62 -9.31 9.12
N GLY A 50 -1.18 -10.55 9.35
CA GLY A 50 -0.12 -11.18 8.55
C GLY A 50 -0.51 -11.36 7.08
N ALA A 51 -1.76 -11.74 6.82
CA ALA A 51 -2.26 -11.91 5.45
C ALA A 51 -2.34 -10.59 4.69
N VAL A 52 -2.74 -9.50 5.36
CA VAL A 52 -2.72 -8.16 4.74
C VAL A 52 -1.31 -7.74 4.36
N ALA A 53 -0.34 -7.93 5.26
CA ALA A 53 1.04 -7.56 4.99
C ALA A 53 1.67 -8.47 3.91
N ALA A 54 1.33 -9.76 3.91
CA ALA A 54 1.76 -10.71 2.89
C ALA A 54 1.23 -10.34 1.51
N ALA A 55 -0.04 -9.98 1.40
CA ALA A 55 -0.61 -9.49 0.14
C ALA A 55 0.16 -8.26 -0.38
N ALA A 56 0.48 -7.29 0.49
CA ALA A 56 1.26 -6.12 0.08
C ALA A 56 2.66 -6.48 -0.44
N LEU A 57 3.34 -7.47 0.16
CA LEU A 57 4.65 -7.95 -0.27
C LEU A 57 4.58 -8.77 -1.57
N ARG A 58 3.54 -9.61 -1.71
CA ARG A 58 3.28 -10.39 -2.92
C ARG A 58 3.03 -9.46 -4.10
N GLU A 59 2.13 -8.51 -3.95
CA GLU A 59 1.78 -7.54 -5.01
C GLU A 59 2.96 -6.61 -5.35
N LEU A 60 3.79 -6.24 -4.35
CA LEU A 60 5.06 -5.55 -4.64
C LEU A 60 5.94 -6.39 -5.57
N THR A 61 6.03 -7.69 -5.31
CA THR A 61 6.83 -8.62 -6.11
C THR A 61 6.23 -8.81 -7.50
N GLU A 62 4.93 -9.11 -7.57
CA GLU A 62 4.20 -9.39 -8.81
C GLU A 62 4.16 -8.17 -9.74
N GLU A 63 3.86 -6.98 -9.22
CA GLU A 63 3.69 -5.78 -10.05
C GLU A 63 4.98 -5.01 -10.32
N THR A 64 6.10 -5.32 -9.62
CA THR A 64 7.34 -4.54 -9.78
C THR A 64 8.61 -5.36 -9.89
N GLY A 65 8.58 -6.65 -9.56
CA GLY A 65 9.75 -7.51 -9.42
C GLY A 65 10.58 -7.26 -8.17
N GLN A 66 10.24 -6.25 -7.36
CA GLN A 66 10.99 -5.90 -6.17
C GLN A 66 10.60 -6.77 -4.99
N THR A 67 11.60 -7.23 -4.23
CA THR A 67 11.38 -8.02 -3.01
C THR A 67 12.08 -7.37 -1.83
N LEU A 68 11.48 -7.46 -0.65
CA LEU A 68 12.10 -7.04 0.60
C LEU A 68 12.80 -8.22 1.28
N ARG A 69 13.88 -7.94 2.00
CA ARG A 69 14.48 -8.91 2.92
C ARG A 69 13.44 -9.39 3.91
N HIS A 70 13.49 -10.66 4.31
CA HIS A 70 12.51 -11.22 5.24
C HIS A 70 12.39 -10.42 6.55
N SER A 71 13.50 -9.88 7.06
CA SER A 71 13.53 -9.07 8.29
C SER A 71 13.21 -7.58 8.10
N ALA A 72 12.84 -7.15 6.88
CA ALA A 72 12.59 -5.75 6.58
C ALA A 72 11.40 -5.21 7.40
N PRO A 73 11.56 -4.07 8.11
CA PRO A 73 10.48 -3.47 8.86
C PRO A 73 9.40 -2.90 7.93
N LEU A 74 8.20 -3.49 7.98
CA LEU A 74 7.00 -2.93 7.35
C LEU A 74 6.24 -2.01 8.31
N ARG A 75 6.09 -0.75 7.93
CA ARG A 75 5.29 0.24 8.67
C ARG A 75 3.91 0.36 8.04
N PHE A 76 2.86 0.11 8.80
CA PHE A 76 1.50 0.47 8.42
C PHE A 76 1.29 1.97 8.61
N ILE A 77 1.04 2.72 7.53
CA ILE A 77 1.03 4.19 7.56
C ILE A 77 -0.35 4.82 7.31
N PHE A 78 -1.27 4.11 6.64
CA PHE A 78 -2.57 4.68 6.29
C PHE A 78 -3.59 3.60 5.96
N ARG A 79 -4.86 3.82 6.35
CA ARG A 79 -5.99 2.97 5.92
C ARG A 79 -7.09 3.80 5.28
N ALA A 80 -7.65 3.30 4.18
CA ALA A 80 -8.77 3.94 3.49
C ALA A 80 -9.84 2.92 3.12
N ILE A 81 -11.06 3.16 3.59
CA ILE A 81 -12.23 2.36 3.18
C ILE A 81 -13.05 3.14 2.16
N THR A 82 -13.31 2.54 1.00
CA THR A 82 -14.15 3.12 -0.05
C THR A 82 -15.61 3.31 0.43
N PRO A 83 -16.27 4.44 0.08
CA PRO A 83 -17.66 4.71 0.42
C PRO A 83 -18.67 3.61 0.18
N ARG A 84 -19.65 3.52 1.08
CA ARG A 84 -20.86 2.73 0.86
C ARG A 84 -21.60 3.30 -0.36
N GLY A 85 -21.95 2.44 -1.33
CA GLY A 85 -22.58 2.84 -2.59
C GLY A 85 -21.64 2.97 -3.79
N ALA A 86 -20.32 2.90 -3.60
CA ALA A 86 -19.40 2.75 -4.73
C ALA A 86 -19.59 1.37 -5.39
N THR A 87 -19.55 1.32 -6.72
CA THR A 87 -19.67 0.08 -7.51
C THR A 87 -18.59 -0.95 -7.17
N ARG A 88 -17.43 -0.47 -6.70
CA ARG A 88 -16.34 -1.28 -6.14
C ARG A 88 -15.88 -0.66 -4.84
N ARG A 89 -15.62 -1.51 -3.84
CA ARG A 89 -15.22 -1.09 -2.51
C ARG A 89 -13.95 -1.81 -2.09
N TYR A 90 -13.06 -1.07 -1.46
CA TYR A 90 -11.80 -1.57 -0.93
C TYR A 90 -11.67 -1.14 0.53
N ASP A 91 -10.99 -1.96 1.31
CA ASP A 91 -10.46 -1.61 2.64
C ASP A 91 -8.93 -1.64 2.54
N ALA A 92 -8.39 -0.59 1.93
CA ALA A 92 -6.99 -0.51 1.54
C ALA A 92 -6.12 -0.12 2.74
N ARG A 93 -4.99 -0.81 2.90
CA ARG A 93 -3.97 -0.52 3.92
C ARG A 93 -2.65 -0.28 3.19
N PHE A 94 -2.01 0.83 3.51
CA PHE A 94 -0.78 1.28 2.89
C PHE A 94 0.39 1.05 3.82
N PHE A 95 1.47 0.52 3.25
CA PHE A 95 2.69 0.20 3.96
C PHE A 95 3.85 1.04 3.43
N LEU A 96 4.85 1.26 4.30
CA LEU A 96 6.11 1.90 3.99
C LEU A 96 7.26 0.99 4.44
N ALA A 97 8.25 0.84 3.57
CA ALA A 97 9.51 0.16 3.83
C ALA A 97 10.66 1.03 3.31
N ASP A 98 11.87 0.84 3.85
CA ASP A 98 13.07 1.50 3.35
C ASP A 98 13.56 0.81 2.07
N ALA A 99 14.11 1.59 1.14
CA ALA A 99 14.69 1.04 -0.09
C ALA A 99 15.96 0.24 0.19
N ASP A 100 16.69 0.56 1.26
CA ASP A 100 17.89 -0.19 1.69
C ASP A 100 17.57 -1.63 2.13
N ASP A 101 16.30 -1.90 2.45
CA ASP A 101 15.81 -3.23 2.82
C ASP A 101 15.43 -4.11 1.61
N LEU A 102 15.57 -3.60 0.38
CA LEU A 102 15.37 -4.40 -0.83
C LEU A 102 16.39 -5.54 -0.88
N ALA A 103 15.90 -6.72 -1.29
CA ALA A 103 16.72 -7.90 -1.59
C ALA A 103 17.10 -7.95 -3.09
N THR A 104 16.50 -7.08 -3.89
CA THR A 104 16.70 -6.91 -5.34
C THR A 104 17.40 -5.58 -5.65
N ASP A 105 17.85 -5.42 -6.89
CA ASP A 105 18.42 -4.16 -7.38
C ASP A 105 17.32 -3.08 -7.47
N PRO A 106 17.42 -1.95 -6.75
CA PRO A 106 16.37 -0.91 -6.72
C PRO A 106 16.12 -0.27 -8.08
N ASP A 107 17.08 -0.32 -9.01
CA ASP A 107 16.95 0.27 -10.34
C ASP A 107 16.38 -0.72 -11.38
N ARG A 108 16.14 -1.97 -10.97
CA ARG A 108 15.66 -3.05 -11.86
C ARG A 108 14.20 -3.43 -11.55
N PHE A 109 13.29 -2.96 -12.40
CA PHE A 109 11.87 -3.32 -12.38
C PHE A 109 11.55 -4.46 -13.37
N GLY A 110 12.29 -5.57 -13.29
CA GLY A 110 12.13 -6.74 -14.18
C GLY A 110 11.17 -7.78 -13.60
N ASP A 111 10.61 -8.65 -14.44
CA ASP A 111 9.69 -9.74 -14.04
C ASP A 111 8.35 -9.28 -13.42
N ALA A 112 8.04 -7.98 -13.52
CA ALA A 112 6.73 -7.42 -13.20
C ALA A 112 5.65 -7.89 -14.17
N ASP A 113 4.43 -8.05 -13.70
CA ASP A 113 3.27 -8.28 -14.54
C ASP A 113 2.95 -7.07 -15.44
N GLU A 114 2.05 -7.24 -16.41
CA GLU A 114 1.68 -6.19 -17.36
C GLU A 114 0.65 -5.18 -16.79
N GLU A 115 0.28 -5.25 -15.51
CA GLU A 115 -0.74 -4.35 -14.93
C GLU A 115 -0.24 -2.92 -14.74
N LEU A 116 1.03 -2.77 -14.31
CA LEU A 116 1.69 -1.48 -14.16
C LEU A 116 2.71 -1.23 -15.28
N THR A 117 2.56 -0.08 -15.94
CA THR A 117 3.54 0.46 -16.87
C THR A 117 4.25 1.67 -16.27
N GLU A 118 5.32 2.13 -16.93
CA GLU A 118 6.09 3.30 -16.49
C GLU A 118 6.57 3.20 -15.02
N LEU A 119 6.93 1.98 -14.59
CA LEU A 119 7.46 1.75 -13.24
C LEU A 119 8.71 2.59 -13.00
N GLY A 120 8.79 3.15 -11.80
CA GLY A 120 9.99 3.84 -11.36
C GLY A 120 9.85 4.51 -10.00
N TRP A 121 11.01 4.86 -9.46
CA TRP A 121 11.10 5.80 -8.36
C TRP A 121 10.60 7.17 -8.81
N ARG A 122 9.85 7.83 -7.94
CA ARG A 122 9.29 9.16 -8.15
C ARG A 122 9.57 9.96 -6.89
N ARG A 123 10.04 11.19 -7.05
CA ARG A 123 10.11 12.08 -5.91
C ARG A 123 8.69 12.36 -5.42
N ILE A 124 8.51 12.43 -4.10
CA ILE A 124 7.19 12.61 -3.50
C ILE A 124 6.53 13.91 -3.96
N ASP A 125 7.30 15.01 -4.03
CA ASP A 125 6.85 16.33 -4.47
C ASP A 125 6.37 16.32 -5.92
N GLU A 126 7.09 15.66 -6.82
CA GLU A 126 6.71 15.49 -8.23
C GLU A 126 5.48 14.59 -8.39
N ALA A 127 5.43 13.47 -7.68
CA ALA A 127 4.30 12.55 -7.72
C ALA A 127 3.00 13.24 -7.25
N ALA A 128 3.08 14.03 -6.18
CA ALA A 128 1.94 14.75 -5.60
C ALA A 128 1.31 15.78 -6.56
N GLN A 129 2.05 16.27 -7.57
CA GLN A 129 1.54 17.20 -8.59
C GLN A 129 0.75 16.51 -9.70
N GLN A 130 0.81 15.18 -9.77
CA GLN A 130 0.08 14.42 -10.77
C GLN A 130 -1.41 14.29 -10.42
N ASN A 131 -2.23 13.91 -11.41
CA ASN A 131 -3.65 13.63 -11.21
C ASN A 131 -3.84 12.30 -10.46
N LEU A 132 -3.62 12.31 -9.15
CA LEU A 132 -3.62 11.12 -8.30
C LEU A 132 -5.00 10.82 -7.69
N PRO A 133 -5.32 9.52 -7.48
CA PRO A 133 -6.41 9.11 -6.61
C PRO A 133 -6.30 9.77 -5.22
N PHE A 134 -7.43 10.10 -4.59
CA PHE A 134 -7.41 10.73 -3.26
C PHE A 134 -6.65 9.91 -2.21
N PRO A 135 -6.85 8.58 -2.07
CA PRO A 135 -6.07 7.77 -1.12
C PRO A 135 -4.57 7.78 -1.43
N THR A 136 -4.17 7.78 -2.69
CA THR A 136 -2.76 7.85 -3.11
C THR A 136 -2.11 9.16 -2.69
N ARG A 137 -2.82 10.29 -2.80
CA ARG A 137 -2.32 11.59 -2.32
C ARG A 137 -2.10 11.59 -0.81
N LEU A 138 -3.04 11.04 -0.05
CA LEU A 138 -2.90 10.94 1.40
C LEU A 138 -1.74 10.03 1.78
N ALA A 139 -1.61 8.86 1.17
CA ALA A 139 -0.50 7.95 1.42
C ALA A 139 0.88 8.59 1.14
N LEU A 140 1.01 9.40 0.09
CA LEU A 140 2.23 10.18 -0.17
C LEU A 140 2.52 11.20 0.93
N ALA A 141 1.48 11.91 1.40
CA ALA A 141 1.64 12.87 2.49
C ALA A 141 2.06 12.19 3.80
N GLU A 142 1.48 11.02 4.11
CA GLU A 142 1.85 10.22 5.29
C GLU A 142 3.27 9.64 5.19
N ALA A 143 3.69 9.22 3.99
CA ALA A 143 5.05 8.73 3.76
C ALA A 143 6.11 9.85 3.91
N ALA A 144 5.76 11.09 3.55
CA ALA A 144 6.63 12.25 3.70
C ALA A 144 6.70 12.80 5.13
N ALA A 145 5.69 12.49 5.95
CA ALA A 145 5.62 12.97 7.31
C ALA A 145 6.63 12.26 8.22
N THR A 146 7.08 12.97 9.25
CA THR A 146 7.85 12.35 10.34
C THR A 146 6.98 11.26 10.99
N PRO A 147 7.55 10.09 11.35
CA PRO A 147 6.79 9.02 12.00
C PRO A 147 6.01 9.57 13.18
N ASP A 148 4.68 9.55 13.08
CA ASP A 148 3.83 10.09 14.12
C ASP A 148 3.55 9.01 15.19
N PRO A 149 4.00 9.18 16.44
CA PRO A 149 3.73 8.22 17.50
C PRO A 149 2.24 8.16 17.90
N ALA A 150 1.41 9.13 17.50
CA ALA A 150 0.01 9.26 17.95
C ALA A 150 -0.99 8.31 17.27
N GLY A 151 -0.59 7.54 16.26
CA GLY A 151 -1.46 6.55 15.60
C GLY A 151 -1.51 6.66 14.08
N VAL A 152 -2.04 5.63 13.43
CA VAL A 152 -2.13 5.50 11.97
C VAL A 152 -3.40 6.18 11.45
N PRO A 153 -3.29 7.14 10.51
CA PRO A 153 -4.47 7.79 9.93
C PRO A 153 -5.41 6.80 9.23
N PHE A 154 -6.70 7.00 9.46
CA PHE A 154 -7.77 6.15 8.97
C PHE A 154 -8.87 7.00 8.35
N LEU A 155 -9.06 6.82 7.04
CA LEU A 155 -10.13 7.44 6.28
C LEU A 155 -11.35 6.52 6.27
N GLN A 156 -12.35 6.87 7.07
CA GLN A 156 -13.66 6.24 7.05
C GLN A 156 -14.64 7.09 6.24
N SER A 157 -15.24 6.48 5.22
CA SER A 157 -15.92 7.18 4.14
C SER A 157 -17.13 8.04 4.49
N ASN A 158 -17.69 7.91 5.69
CA ASN A 158 -19.02 8.47 5.95
C ASN A 158 -18.99 9.96 6.33
N GLU A 159 -17.82 10.55 6.61
CA GLU A 159 -17.76 11.89 7.21
C GLU A 159 -16.71 12.85 6.61
N ALA A 160 -15.93 12.43 5.60
CA ALA A 160 -14.73 13.17 5.18
C ALA A 160 -13.80 13.54 6.37
N ARG A 161 -13.87 12.74 7.44
CA ARG A 161 -13.02 12.87 8.63
C ARG A 161 -11.95 11.80 8.59
N ILE A 162 -10.71 12.24 8.76
CA ILE A 162 -9.59 11.36 9.04
C ILE A 162 -9.56 11.17 10.55
N THR A 163 -9.77 9.93 11.00
CA THR A 163 -9.55 9.51 12.39
C THR A 163 -8.19 8.83 12.50
N ARG A 164 -7.79 8.39 13.70
CA ARG A 164 -6.52 7.67 13.91
C ARG A 164 -6.76 6.34 14.60
N ILE A 165 -6.02 5.33 14.16
CA ILE A 165 -5.91 4.02 14.80
C ILE A 165 -4.72 4.10 15.75
N ALA A 166 -5.00 4.03 17.06
CA ALA A 166 -3.98 4.09 18.11
C ALA A 166 -2.97 2.94 18.01
#